data_AF-A0A2H0G6L4-F1
#
_entry.id   AF-A0A2H0G6L4-F1
#
_cell.length_a   1.000
_cell.length_b   1.000
_cell.length_c   1.000
_cell.angle_alpha   90.00
_cell.angle_beta   90.00
_cell.angle_gamma   90.00
#
_symmetry.space_group_name_H-M   'P 1'
#
loop_
_entity.id
_entity.type
_entity.pdbx_description
1 polymer ?
#
loop_
_entity_poly.entity_id
_entity_poly.type
_entity_poly.pdbx_seq_one_letter_code
_entity_poly.pdbx_strand_id
1 'polypeptide(L)'
;MKLTEQDNKEVCIKCKAEIEEINKFCTSCGYPQNGSVQEKKAFRIRKQKELSKLKEIELSATVGKSVLFMLGSFYLVWAIYTNLFIYEFHILTVIIDFFEAFIYLGLWLWAKRRLLPATISGLFFYTTMFVIGLVSNPYSGLLIGFKGLFFILLVISVTSARKYEKMIKDFG
;
A
#
# COMPACT_ATOMS: atom_id res chain seq x y z
N MET A 1 6.40 -52.13 -40.69
CA MET A 1 5.28 -51.16 -40.70
C MET A 1 5.49 -50.23 -39.51
N LYS A 2 6.13 -49.07 -39.70
CA LYS A 2 6.31 -48.06 -38.64
C LYS A 2 5.21 -47.03 -38.83
N LEU A 3 4.19 -47.06 -37.97
CA LEU A 3 3.21 -45.98 -37.87
C LEU A 3 3.93 -44.80 -37.23
N THR A 4 4.12 -43.73 -37.99
CA THR A 4 4.60 -42.45 -37.49
C THR A 4 3.49 -41.81 -36.68
N GLU A 5 3.60 -41.80 -35.35
CA GLU A 5 2.85 -40.88 -34.50
C GLU A 5 3.19 -39.46 -34.93
N GLN A 6 2.25 -38.80 -35.62
CA GLN A 6 2.28 -37.37 -35.78
C GLN A 6 1.98 -36.77 -34.41
N ASP A 7 3.02 -36.30 -33.73
CA ASP A 7 2.93 -35.48 -32.51
C ASP A 7 2.27 -34.15 -32.88
N ASN A 8 0.92 -34.13 -32.93
CA ASN A 8 0.14 -32.93 -33.16
C ASN A 8 0.15 -32.11 -31.87
N LYS A 9 1.23 -31.34 -31.68
CA LYS A 9 1.39 -30.47 -30.52
C LYS A 9 0.43 -29.29 -30.61
N GLU A 10 -0.61 -29.31 -29.78
CA GLU A 10 -1.49 -28.16 -29.62
C GLU A 10 -0.83 -27.06 -28.79
N VAL A 11 -1.09 -25.79 -29.15
CA VAL A 11 -0.57 -24.64 -28.42
C VAL A 11 -1.68 -24.04 -27.55
N CYS A 12 -1.36 -23.74 -26.29
CA CYS A 12 -2.29 -23.09 -25.38
C CYS A 12 -2.74 -21.73 -25.92
N ILE A 13 -4.06 -21.54 -26.11
CA ILE A 13 -4.62 -20.25 -26.58
C ILE A 13 -4.32 -19.10 -25.60
N LYS A 14 -4.08 -19.42 -24.32
CA LYS A 14 -3.88 -18.41 -23.26
C LYS A 14 -2.43 -18.02 -23.01
N CYS A 15 -1.53 -19.00 -22.93
CA CYS A 15 -0.12 -18.76 -22.55
C CYS A 15 0.90 -19.16 -23.61
N LYS A 16 0.44 -19.72 -24.74
CA LYS A 16 1.27 -20.19 -25.85
C LYS A 16 2.26 -21.31 -25.52
N ALA A 17 2.12 -21.97 -24.37
CA ALA A 17 2.88 -23.18 -24.06
C ALA A 17 2.41 -24.36 -24.92
N GLU A 18 3.33 -25.26 -25.26
CA GLU A 18 3.01 -26.55 -25.90
C GLU A 18 2.20 -27.41 -24.92
N ILE A 19 1.12 -28.02 -25.41
CA ILE A 19 0.26 -28.93 -24.66
C ILE A 19 0.09 -30.21 -25.49
N GLU A 20 0.19 -31.35 -24.83
CA GLU A 20 -0.28 -32.61 -25.41
C GLU A 20 -1.81 -32.57 -25.56
N GLU A 21 -2.34 -32.97 -26.72
CA GLU A 21 -3.79 -32.95 -27.05
C GLU A 21 -4.69 -33.62 -25.99
N ILE A 22 -4.14 -34.61 -25.29
CA ILE A 22 -4.86 -35.42 -24.30
C ILE A 22 -5.17 -34.61 -23.02
N ASN A 23 -4.41 -33.55 -22.75
CA ASN A 23 -4.51 -32.82 -21.50
C ASN A 23 -5.70 -31.84 -21.49
N LYS A 24 -6.67 -32.11 -20.60
CA LYS A 24 -7.83 -31.24 -20.36
C LYS A 24 -7.44 -29.82 -19.92
N PHE A 25 -6.32 -29.69 -19.21
CA PHE A 25 -5.78 -28.43 -18.67
C PHE A 25 -4.36 -28.19 -19.15
N CYS A 26 -4.02 -26.94 -19.44
CA CYS A 26 -2.66 -26.53 -19.73
C CYS A 26 -1.78 -26.68 -18.49
N THR A 27 -0.68 -27.40 -18.59
CA THR A 27 0.27 -27.65 -17.49
C THR A 27 1.03 -26.39 -17.06
N SER A 28 1.24 -25.42 -17.96
CA SER A 28 1.94 -24.16 -17.63
C SER A 28 1.05 -23.12 -16.95
N CYS A 29 -0.19 -22.94 -17.39
CA CYS A 29 -1.05 -21.85 -16.88
C CYS A 29 -2.37 -22.31 -16.25
N GLY A 30 -2.68 -23.62 -16.29
CA GLY A 30 -3.91 -24.19 -15.73
C GLY A 30 -5.18 -23.93 -16.54
N TYR A 31 -5.08 -23.33 -17.73
CA TYR A 31 -6.25 -23.03 -18.56
C TYR A 31 -6.91 -24.32 -19.08
N PRO A 32 -8.23 -24.51 -18.91
CA PRO A 32 -8.94 -25.69 -19.42
C PRO A 32 -9.16 -25.58 -20.94
N GLN A 33 -8.18 -25.99 -21.73
CA GLN A 33 -8.21 -25.94 -23.20
C GLN A 33 -9.34 -26.83 -23.76
N ASN A 34 -9.35 -28.09 -23.33
CA ASN A 34 -10.33 -29.13 -23.72
C ASN A 34 -11.42 -29.31 -22.64
N GLY A 35 -11.54 -28.36 -21.71
CA GLY A 35 -12.61 -28.35 -20.71
C GLY A 35 -13.91 -27.73 -21.21
N SER A 36 -14.97 -27.96 -20.44
CA SER A 36 -16.31 -27.42 -20.65
C SER A 36 -16.35 -25.89 -20.58
N VAL A 37 -17.42 -25.29 -21.11
CA VAL A 37 -17.67 -23.84 -21.01
C VAL A 37 -17.69 -23.39 -19.55
N GLN A 38 -18.23 -24.21 -18.65
CA GLN A 38 -18.27 -23.93 -17.21
C GLN A 38 -16.87 -23.88 -16.61
N GLU A 39 -15.98 -24.81 -16.96
CA GLU A 39 -14.59 -24.82 -16.49
C GLU A 39 -13.80 -23.62 -17.03
N LYS A 40 -13.96 -23.28 -18.31
CA LYS A 40 -13.37 -22.08 -18.91
C LYS A 40 -13.83 -20.81 -18.20
N LYS A 41 -15.12 -20.72 -17.84
CA LYS A 41 -15.68 -19.59 -17.07
C LYS A 41 -15.12 -19.56 -15.64
N ALA A 42 -15.06 -20.70 -14.96
CA ALA A 42 -14.52 -20.82 -13.61
C ALA A 42 -13.05 -20.39 -13.55
N PHE A 43 -12.24 -20.78 -14.54
CA PHE A 43 -10.85 -20.34 -14.65
C PHE A 43 -10.72 -18.82 -14.77
N ARG A 44 -11.53 -18.18 -15.64
CA ARG A 44 -11.53 -16.71 -15.80
C ARG A 44 -11.87 -16.01 -14.49
N ILE A 45 -12.90 -16.47 -13.78
CA ILE A 45 -13.30 -15.91 -12.49
C ILE A 45 -12.18 -16.07 -11.46
N ARG A 46 -11.55 -17.24 -11.38
CA ARG A 46 -10.42 -17.50 -10.47
C ARG A 46 -9.26 -16.56 -10.76
N LYS A 47 -8.85 -16.43 -12.03
CA LYS A 47 -7.74 -15.57 -12.42
C LYS A 47 -8.04 -14.09 -12.18
N GLN A 48 -9.27 -13.66 -12.40
CA GLN A 48 -9.69 -12.28 -12.09
C GLN A 48 -9.62 -12.00 -10.58
N LYS A 49 -10.05 -12.95 -9.73
CA LYS A 49 -9.93 -12.83 -8.27
C LYS A 49 -8.48 -12.77 -7.80
N GLU A 50 -7.59 -13.52 -8.43
CA GLU A 50 -6.15 -13.48 -8.14
C GLU A 50 -5.55 -12.12 -8.50
N LEU A 51 -5.86 -11.61 -9.70
CA LEU A 51 -5.43 -10.28 -10.15
C LEU A 51 -5.98 -9.15 -9.26
N SER A 52 -7.25 -9.24 -8.83
CA SER A 52 -7.82 -8.23 -7.93
C SER A 52 -7.14 -8.24 -6.57
N LYS A 53 -6.76 -9.41 -6.04
CA LYS A 53 -5.98 -9.53 -4.80
C LYS A 53 -4.59 -8.87 -4.95
N LEU A 54 -3.90 -9.09 -6.06
CA LEU A 54 -2.60 -8.43 -6.32
C LEU A 54 -2.74 -6.91 -6.38
N LYS A 55 -3.76 -6.40 -7.08
CA LYS A 55 -4.07 -4.96 -7.12
C LYS A 55 -4.40 -4.40 -5.73
N GLU A 56 -5.13 -5.15 -4.91
CA GLU A 56 -5.50 -4.76 -3.55
C GLU A 56 -4.26 -4.67 -2.63
N ILE A 57 -3.29 -5.57 -2.81
CA ILE A 57 -1.98 -5.52 -2.11
C ILE A 57 -1.22 -4.25 -2.51
N GLU A 58 -1.10 -3.97 -3.80
CA GLU A 58 -0.39 -2.79 -4.31
C GLU A 58 -1.05 -1.49 -3.87
N LEU A 59 -2.39 -1.43 -3.91
CA LEU A 59 -3.16 -0.29 -3.45
C LEU A 59 -2.96 -0.04 -1.96
N SER A 60 -3.04 -1.09 -1.13
CA SER A 60 -2.84 -0.99 0.32
C SER A 60 -1.43 -0.47 0.64
N ALA A 61 -0.43 -0.97 -0.08
CA ALA A 61 0.95 -0.49 0.07
C ALA A 61 1.11 0.99 -0.28
N THR A 62 0.41 1.44 -1.33
CA THR A 62 0.48 2.81 -1.83
C THR A 62 -0.22 3.78 -0.90
N VAL A 63 -1.42 3.43 -0.41
CA VAL A 63 -2.18 4.25 0.55
C VAL A 63 -1.37 4.48 1.83
N GLY A 64 -0.79 3.42 2.40
CA GLY A 64 -0.02 3.53 3.65
C GLY A 64 1.19 4.47 3.54
N LYS A 65 1.92 4.40 2.43
CA LYS A 65 3.06 5.29 2.14
C LYS A 65 2.60 6.72 1.86
N SER A 66 1.50 6.88 1.10
CA SER A 66 0.99 8.19 0.71
C SER A 66 0.62 9.06 1.92
N VAL A 67 0.00 8.47 2.95
CA VAL A 67 -0.36 9.21 4.17
C VAL A 67 0.86 9.81 4.87
N LEU A 68 1.96 9.05 5.02
CA LEU A 68 3.19 9.55 5.65
C LEU A 68 3.82 10.69 4.84
N PHE A 69 3.81 10.57 3.51
CA PHE A 69 4.29 11.62 2.61
C PHE A 69 3.44 12.89 2.70
N MET A 70 2.10 12.74 2.70
CA MET A 70 1.17 13.85 2.85
C MET A 70 1.37 14.58 4.18
N LEU A 71 1.56 13.84 5.28
CA LEU A 71 1.86 14.41 6.59
C LEU A 71 3.17 15.20 6.60
N GLY A 72 4.28 14.58 6.17
CA GLY A 72 5.58 15.26 6.14
C GLY A 72 5.57 16.51 5.25
N SER A 73 4.92 16.44 4.10
CA SER A 73 4.76 17.59 3.20
C SER A 73 3.89 18.68 3.81
N PHE A 74 2.79 18.31 4.45
CA PHE A 74 1.90 19.26 5.13
C PHE A 74 2.63 19.99 6.26
N TYR A 75 3.35 19.26 7.13
CA TYR A 75 4.13 19.87 8.20
C TYR A 75 5.23 20.79 7.67
N LEU A 76 5.88 20.43 6.57
CA LEU A 76 6.90 21.27 5.95
C LEU A 76 6.32 22.59 5.43
N VAL A 77 5.19 22.53 4.71
CA VAL A 77 4.49 23.72 4.20
C VAL A 77 3.96 24.57 5.35
N TRP A 78 3.39 23.93 6.38
CA TRP A 78 2.89 24.59 7.57
C TRP A 78 4.00 25.32 8.32
N ALA A 79 5.16 24.67 8.52
CA ALA A 79 6.35 25.26 9.14
C ALA A 79 6.82 26.51 8.39
N ILE A 80 6.90 26.44 7.06
CA ILE A 80 7.30 27.58 6.24
C ILE A 80 6.28 28.72 6.38
N TYR A 81 4.98 28.40 6.36
CA TYR A 81 3.91 29.39 6.47
C TYR A 81 3.90 30.10 7.83
N THR A 82 3.96 29.36 8.94
CA THR A 82 3.91 29.94 10.28
C THR A 82 5.13 30.82 10.56
N ASN A 83 6.33 30.37 10.15
CA ASN A 83 7.56 31.09 10.40
C ASN A 83 7.78 32.30 9.48
N LEU A 84 7.13 32.36 8.30
CA LEU A 84 7.22 33.52 7.40
C LEU A 84 6.11 34.56 7.64
N PHE A 85 4.91 34.14 8.04
CA PHE A 85 3.73 35.02 8.03
C PHE A 85 3.10 35.29 9.40
N ILE A 86 3.35 34.46 10.42
CA ILE A 86 2.62 34.54 11.70
C ILE A 86 3.52 34.93 12.87
N TYR A 87 4.65 34.24 13.05
CA TYR A 87 5.52 34.44 14.20
C TYR A 87 6.72 35.34 13.86
N GLU A 88 7.23 36.08 14.84
CA GLU A 88 8.59 36.62 14.74
C GLU A 88 9.58 35.45 14.64
N PHE A 89 10.61 35.62 13.81
CA PHE A 89 11.53 34.55 13.42
C PHE A 89 12.35 34.05 14.61
N HIS A 90 11.84 33.04 15.32
CA HIS A 90 12.54 32.34 16.39
C HIS A 90 13.16 31.05 15.85
N ILE A 91 14.49 30.98 15.85
CA ILE A 91 15.21 29.84 15.24
C ILE A 91 14.85 28.48 15.88
N LEU A 92 14.55 28.45 17.18
CA LEU A 92 14.22 27.21 17.89
C LEU A 92 12.87 26.61 17.42
N THR A 93 11.86 27.44 17.15
CA THR A 93 10.56 26.96 16.67
C THR A 93 10.68 26.40 15.26
N VAL A 94 11.41 27.10 14.39
CA VAL A 94 11.74 26.64 13.03
C VAL A 94 12.38 25.26 13.08
N ILE A 95 13.40 25.05 13.92
CA ILE A 95 14.10 23.76 14.01
C ILE A 95 13.15 22.63 14.41
N ILE A 96 12.26 22.87 15.39
CA ILE A 96 11.30 21.86 15.86
C ILE A 96 10.29 21.51 14.76
N ASP A 97 9.72 22.52 14.08
CA ASP A 97 8.72 22.30 13.03
C ASP A 97 9.31 21.52 11.83
N PHE A 98 10.53 21.89 11.42
CA PHE A 98 11.24 21.17 10.36
C PHE A 98 11.59 19.75 10.79
N PHE A 99 11.98 19.55 12.05
CA PHE A 99 12.30 18.23 12.58
C PHE A 99 11.08 17.29 12.52
N GLU A 100 9.87 17.76 12.86
CA GLU A 100 8.65 16.96 12.71
C GLU A 100 8.40 16.57 11.25
N ALA A 101 8.52 17.52 10.32
CA ALA A 101 8.36 17.25 8.90
C ALA A 101 9.34 16.17 8.40
N PHE A 102 10.61 16.29 8.78
CA PHE A 102 11.65 15.34 8.41
C PHE A 102 11.45 13.95 9.02
N ILE A 103 10.89 13.84 10.23
CA ILE A 103 10.52 12.54 10.80
C ILE A 103 9.52 11.83 9.89
N TYR A 104 8.43 12.48 9.49
CA TYR A 104 7.42 11.84 8.64
C TYR A 104 7.95 11.51 7.24
N LEU A 105 8.78 12.36 6.65
CA LEU A 105 9.44 12.07 5.38
C LEU A 105 10.44 10.91 5.50
N GLY A 106 11.17 10.83 6.60
CA GLY A 106 12.05 9.70 6.92
C GLY A 106 11.28 8.40 7.07
N LEU A 107 10.14 8.43 7.79
CA LEU A 107 9.23 7.30 7.91
C LEU A 107 8.63 6.90 6.56
N TRP A 108 8.29 7.86 5.69
CA TRP A 108 7.84 7.58 4.32
C TRP A 108 8.91 6.84 3.50
N LEU A 109 10.17 7.28 3.58
CA LEU A 109 11.29 6.58 2.92
C LEU A 109 11.48 5.17 3.50
N TRP A 110 11.39 5.03 4.81
CA TRP A 110 11.51 3.74 5.49
C TRP A 110 10.35 2.78 5.16
N ALA A 111 9.14 3.31 4.97
CA ALA A 111 7.95 2.56 4.58
C ALA A 111 8.09 1.87 3.22
N LYS A 112 9.06 2.27 2.37
CA LYS A 112 9.40 1.54 1.14
C LYS A 112 9.95 0.14 1.42
N ARG A 113 10.64 -0.06 2.55
CA ARG A 113 11.19 -1.36 2.99
C ARG A 113 10.26 -2.09 3.95
N ARG A 114 9.71 -1.38 4.93
CA ARG A 114 8.88 -1.96 6.00
C ARG A 114 7.70 -1.04 6.32
N LEU A 115 6.57 -1.29 5.66
CA LEU A 115 5.39 -0.44 5.76
C LEU A 115 4.78 -0.42 7.17
N LEU A 116 4.56 -1.59 7.78
CA LEU A 116 3.90 -1.71 9.08
C LEU A 116 4.65 -0.98 10.21
N PRO A 117 5.94 -1.24 10.49
CA PRO A 117 6.62 -0.54 11.57
C PRO A 117 6.70 0.97 11.32
N ALA A 118 6.91 1.41 10.07
CA ALA A 118 6.95 2.85 9.76
C ALA A 118 5.62 3.56 10.06
N THR A 119 4.48 2.96 9.68
CA THR A 119 3.15 3.54 9.96
C THR A 119 2.80 3.53 11.45
N ILE A 120 3.19 2.49 12.20
CA ILE A 120 3.00 2.43 13.65
C ILE A 120 3.85 3.48 14.35
N SER A 121 5.13 3.63 13.98
CA SER A 121 6.00 4.67 14.51
C SER A 121 5.47 6.07 14.23
N GLY A 122 4.93 6.29 13.02
CA GLY A 122 4.28 7.55 12.67
C GLY A 122 3.06 7.86 13.52
N LEU A 123 2.19 6.87 13.75
CA LEU A 123 1.03 7.02 14.63
C LEU A 123 1.43 7.28 16.08
N PHE A 124 2.45 6.57 16.58
CA PHE A 124 2.98 6.78 17.92
C PHE A 124 3.49 8.21 18.10
N PHE A 125 4.38 8.65 17.20
CA PHE A 125 4.95 10.00 17.23
C PHE A 125 3.87 11.08 17.15
N TYR A 126 2.91 10.90 16.24
CA TYR A 126 1.77 11.80 16.09
C TYR A 126 0.95 11.93 17.37
N THR A 127 0.65 10.80 18.01
CA THR A 127 -0.15 10.76 19.23
C THR A 127 0.57 11.45 20.38
N THR A 128 1.89 11.24 20.51
CA THR A 128 2.70 11.92 21.54
C THR A 128 2.67 13.43 21.35
N MET A 129 2.89 13.94 20.13
CA MET A 129 2.86 15.38 19.85
C MET A 129 1.47 15.97 20.03
N PHE A 130 0.42 15.22 19.69
CA PHE A 130 -0.96 15.61 19.94
C PHE A 130 -1.24 15.81 21.44
N VAL A 131 -0.84 14.85 22.28
CA VAL A 131 -1.02 14.93 23.74
C VAL A 131 -0.25 16.10 24.34
N ILE A 132 1.00 16.31 23.93
CA ILE A 132 1.81 17.47 24.38
C ILE A 132 1.10 18.78 24.03
N GLY A 133 0.55 18.90 22.81
CA GLY A 133 -0.19 20.08 22.38
C GLY A 133 -1.49 20.32 23.16
N LEU A 134 -2.19 19.26 23.57
CA LEU A 134 -3.39 19.39 24.40
C LEU A 134 -3.09 19.91 25.80
N VAL A 135 -1.96 19.51 26.38
CA VAL A 135 -1.53 19.95 27.71
C VAL A 135 -1.08 21.41 27.68
N SER A 136 -0.38 21.84 26.61
CA SER A 136 0.14 23.21 26.52
C SER A 136 -0.94 24.24 26.22
N ASN A 137 -1.91 23.94 25.34
CA ASN A 137 -3.02 24.85 25.06
C ASN A 137 -4.28 24.10 24.59
N PRO A 138 -5.25 23.85 25.50
CA PRO A 138 -6.44 23.06 25.19
C PRO A 138 -7.46 23.77 24.28
N TYR A 139 -7.33 25.08 24.07
CA TYR A 139 -8.34 25.90 23.37
C TYR A 139 -7.97 26.26 21.91
N SER A 140 -6.96 25.62 21.33
CA SER A 140 -6.60 25.79 19.91
C SER A 140 -7.59 25.09 18.96
N GLY A 141 -8.87 25.47 19.04
CA GLY A 141 -10.02 24.77 18.45
C GLY A 141 -9.94 24.48 16.95
N LEU A 142 -9.36 25.39 16.16
CA LEU A 142 -9.22 25.20 14.71
C LEU A 142 -8.18 24.11 14.36
N LEU A 143 -7.12 23.99 15.16
CA LEU A 143 -6.07 22.98 14.97
C LEU A 143 -6.50 21.60 15.45
N ILE A 144 -7.44 21.52 16.41
CA ILE A 144 -7.96 20.25 16.92
C ILE A 144 -8.70 19.47 15.82
N GLY A 145 -9.48 20.16 14.97
CA GLY A 145 -10.20 19.52 13.86
C GLY A 145 -9.26 18.89 12.81
N PHE A 146 -8.27 19.65 12.33
CA PHE A 146 -7.27 19.14 11.39
C PHE A 146 -6.42 18.02 12.00
N LYS A 147 -6.07 18.14 13.29
CA LYS A 147 -5.34 17.10 14.00
C LYS A 147 -6.16 15.80 14.14
N GLY A 148 -7.48 15.89 14.32
CA GLY A 148 -8.36 14.72 14.30
C GLY A 148 -8.36 13.99 12.95
N LEU A 149 -8.41 14.75 11.84
CA LEU A 149 -8.38 14.19 10.48
C LEU A 149 -7.11 13.38 10.23
N PHE A 150 -5.95 13.94 10.56
CA PHE A 150 -4.67 13.26 10.37
C PHE A 150 -4.53 12.00 11.23
N PHE A 151 -5.09 12.01 12.44
CA PHE A 151 -5.15 10.81 13.28
C PHE A 151 -5.93 9.69 12.60
N ILE A 152 -7.12 9.98 12.04
CA ILE A 152 -7.93 9.02 11.31
C ILE A 152 -7.18 8.48 10.08
N LEU A 153 -6.52 9.36 9.32
CA LEU A 153 -5.71 8.95 8.16
C LEU A 153 -4.56 8.01 8.55
N LEU A 154 -3.90 8.25 9.70
CA LEU A 154 -2.86 7.37 10.21
C LEU A 154 -3.41 6.01 10.65
N VAL A 155 -4.58 5.97 11.29
CA VAL A 155 -5.24 4.70 11.64
C VAL A 155 -5.60 3.90 10.38
N ILE A 156 -6.11 4.56 9.34
CA ILE A 156 -6.34 3.94 8.02
C ILE A 156 -5.02 3.43 7.43
N SER A 157 -3.93 4.19 7.55
CA SER A 157 -2.61 3.79 7.09
C SER A 157 -2.11 2.52 7.80
N VAL A 158 -2.25 2.44 9.13
CA VAL A 158 -1.85 1.26 9.94
C VAL A 158 -2.69 0.04 9.60
N THR A 159 -4.01 0.19 9.46
CA THR A 159 -4.89 -0.94 9.09
C THR A 159 -4.57 -1.45 7.68
N SER A 160 -4.30 -0.54 6.74
CA SER A 160 -3.85 -0.86 5.39
C SER A 160 -2.51 -1.60 5.40
N ALA A 161 -1.55 -1.15 6.22
CA ALA A 161 -0.26 -1.79 6.38
C ALA A 161 -0.35 -3.20 6.99
N ARG A 162 -1.22 -3.40 7.98
CA ARG A 162 -1.51 -4.73 8.55
C ARG A 162 -2.07 -5.69 7.52
N LYS A 163 -3.01 -5.22 6.70
CA LYS A 163 -3.62 -6.01 5.64
C LYS A 163 -2.58 -6.40 4.58
N TYR A 164 -1.72 -5.46 4.18
CA TYR A 164 -0.60 -5.71 3.28
C TYR A 164 0.34 -6.80 3.78
N GLU A 165 0.78 -6.72 5.05
CA GLU A 165 1.70 -7.71 5.61
C GLU A 165 1.07 -9.10 5.72
N LYS A 166 -0.22 -9.17 6.10
CA LYS A 166 -0.96 -10.44 6.13
C LYS A 166 -1.05 -11.06 4.74
N MET A 167 -1.45 -10.28 3.73
CA MET A 167 -1.58 -10.78 2.37
C MET A 167 -0.23 -11.27 1.82
N ILE A 168 0.88 -10.56 2.07
CA ILE A 168 2.20 -11.03 1.63
C ILE A 168 2.57 -12.38 2.24
N LYS A 169 2.27 -12.61 3.53
CA LYS A 169 2.51 -13.91 4.19
C LYS A 169 1.63 -15.02 3.64
N ASP A 170 0.44 -14.71 3.14
CA ASP A 170 -0.46 -15.70 2.53
C ASP A 170 -0.04 -16.07 1.08
N PHE A 171 0.79 -15.24 0.42
CA PHE A 171 1.20 -15.40 -0.98
C PHE A 171 2.66 -15.87 -1.16
N GLY A 172 3.53 -15.66 -0.17
CA GLY A 172 4.95 -16.05 -0.19
C GLY A 172 5.21 -17.25 0.69
#